data_AF-A0A1Z5RJZ4-F1
#
_entry.id   AF-A0A1Z5RJZ4-F1
#
_cell.length_a   1.000
_cell.length_b   1.000
_cell.length_c   1.000
_cell.angle_alpha   90.00
_cell.angle_beta   90.00
_cell.angle_gamma   90.00
#
_symmetry.space_group_name_H-M   'P 1'
#
loop_
_entity.id
_entity.type
_entity.pdbx_description
1 polymer ?
#
loop_
_entity_poly.entity_id
_entity_poly.type
_entity_poly.pdbx_seq_one_letter_code
_entity_poly.pdbx_strand_id
1 'polypeptide(L)'
;MEDFVRYMQSNTILHEDSTEGMSLQRARSRLHAKAMEEQIIHLSGIYEPYTFWQARFDSTNTKALFDEIAGDGKRFHFDMRSVNWMDYITNIHIPGLRKHVLKERQQQRRHNEPNSSRFS
;
A
#
# COMPACT_ATOMS: atom_id res chain seq x y z
N MET A 1 7.54 12.20 3.88
CA MET A 1 6.11 12.38 3.50
C MET A 1 5.94 12.59 2.00
N GLU A 2 6.83 13.32 1.33
CA GLU A 2 6.76 13.59 -0.12
C GLU A 2 6.76 12.33 -1.00
N ASP A 3 7.57 11.32 -0.67
CA ASP A 3 7.59 10.05 -1.43
C ASP A 3 6.27 9.28 -1.34
N PHE A 4 5.57 9.36 -0.21
CA PHE A 4 4.26 8.74 -0.01
C PHE A 4 3.21 9.46 -0.86
N VAL A 5 3.23 10.79 -0.83
CA VAL A 5 2.34 11.63 -1.65
C VAL A 5 2.57 11.36 -3.13
N ARG A 6 3.83 11.26 -3.58
CA ARG A 6 4.18 10.91 -4.97
C ARG A 6 3.66 9.52 -5.35
N TYR A 7 3.81 8.53 -4.49
CA TYR A 7 3.27 7.18 -4.69
C TYR A 7 1.74 7.20 -4.86
N MET A 8 1.02 7.89 -3.96
CA MET A 8 -0.44 8.03 -4.01
C MET A 8 -0.91 8.76 -5.27
N GLN A 9 -0.16 9.77 -5.71
CA GLN A 9 -0.41 10.50 -6.95
C GLN A 9 -0.21 9.62 -8.19
N SER A 10 0.85 8.80 -8.23
CA SER A 10 1.14 7.90 -9.35
C SER A 10 0.17 6.73 -9.51
N ASN A 11 -0.48 6.29 -8.42
CA ASN A 11 -1.45 5.19 -8.46
C ASN A 11 -2.90 5.64 -8.75
N THR A 12 -3.12 6.95 -8.86
CA THR A 12 -4.43 7.57 -9.11
C THR A 12 -4.43 8.11 -10.55
N ILE A 13 -4.18 7.26 -11.55
CA ILE A 13 -4.20 7.68 -12.96
C ILE A 13 -5.52 7.21 -13.59
N LEU A 14 -6.38 8.16 -13.95
CA LEU A 14 -7.47 7.94 -14.89
C LEU A 14 -6.88 7.99 -16.31
N HIS A 15 -7.10 6.92 -17.07
CA HIS A 15 -6.57 6.72 -18.42
C HIS A 15 -6.93 7.91 -19.34
N GLU A 16 -5.94 8.46 -20.03
CA GLU A 16 -6.06 9.62 -20.92
C GLU A 16 -6.91 9.33 -22.16
N ASP A 17 -7.77 10.30 -22.50
CA ASP A 17 -8.00 10.69 -23.89
C ASP A 17 -8.02 12.22 -24.00
N SER A 18 -7.46 12.70 -25.09
CA SER A 18 -6.87 14.04 -25.26
C SER A 18 -7.77 14.92 -26.11
N THR A 19 -8.48 15.90 -25.51
CA THR A 19 -8.87 17.20 -26.11
C THR A 19 -9.70 18.02 -25.09
N GLU A 20 -9.56 19.35 -25.07
CA GLU A 20 -10.27 20.37 -24.24
C GLU A 20 -9.64 20.73 -22.87
N GLY A 21 -8.85 21.82 -22.83
CA GLY A 21 -7.65 21.90 -21.99
C GLY A 21 -7.67 22.67 -20.66
N MET A 22 -8.70 23.44 -20.26
CA MET A 22 -8.60 24.26 -19.01
C MET A 22 -9.68 24.00 -17.96
N SER A 23 -10.96 23.97 -18.34
CA SER A 23 -12.03 23.61 -17.38
C SER A 23 -11.94 22.15 -16.99
N LEU A 24 -11.61 21.29 -17.96
CA LEU A 24 -11.38 19.87 -17.79
C LEU A 24 -10.16 19.58 -16.93
N GLN A 25 -9.10 20.41 -17.01
CA GLN A 25 -7.92 20.27 -16.17
C GLN A 25 -8.26 20.53 -14.70
N ARG A 26 -9.02 21.60 -14.39
CA ARG A 26 -9.51 21.85 -13.04
C ARG A 26 -10.49 20.78 -12.55
N ALA A 27 -11.38 20.29 -13.41
CA ALA A 27 -12.28 19.20 -13.10
C ALA A 27 -11.52 17.90 -12.79
N ARG A 28 -10.50 17.57 -13.59
CA ARG A 28 -9.59 16.42 -13.38
C ARG A 28 -8.79 16.55 -12.10
N SER A 29 -8.20 17.72 -11.81
CA SER A 29 -7.47 17.93 -10.55
C SER A 29 -8.39 17.75 -9.34
N ARG A 30 -9.66 18.19 -9.41
CA ARG A 30 -10.65 17.95 -8.35
C ARG A 30 -11.00 16.49 -8.19
N LEU A 31 -11.22 15.77 -9.30
CA LEU A 31 -11.49 14.33 -9.27
C LEU A 31 -10.30 13.53 -8.71
N HIS A 32 -9.08 13.89 -9.11
CA HIS A 32 -7.84 13.28 -8.61
C HIS A 32 -7.65 13.54 -7.12
N ALA A 33 -7.85 14.78 -6.66
CA ALA A 33 -7.79 15.13 -5.25
C ALA A 33 -8.82 14.36 -4.43
N LYS A 34 -10.06 14.21 -4.93
CA LYS A 34 -11.11 13.45 -4.26
C LYS A 34 -10.78 11.95 -4.17
N ALA A 35 -10.26 11.35 -5.24
CA ALA A 35 -9.83 9.96 -5.21
C ALA A 35 -8.60 9.73 -4.30
N MET A 36 -7.72 10.72 -4.18
CA MET A 36 -6.61 10.68 -3.23
C MET A 36 -7.11 10.78 -1.78
N GLU A 37 -8.07 11.67 -1.51
CA GLU A 37 -8.71 11.81 -0.20
C GLU A 37 -9.37 10.51 0.26
N GLU A 38 -10.19 9.88 -0.60
CA GLU A 38 -10.85 8.61 -0.31
C GLU A 38 -9.82 7.50 0.00
N GLN A 39 -8.72 7.42 -0.76
CA GLN A 39 -7.67 6.44 -0.48
C GLN A 39 -6.93 6.73 0.84
N ILE A 40 -6.64 7.99 1.16
CA ILE A 40 -5.95 8.34 2.42
C ILE A 40 -6.82 7.99 3.63
N ILE A 41 -8.12 8.31 3.57
CA ILE A 41 -9.07 7.96 4.64
C ILE A 41 -9.13 6.44 4.81
N HIS A 42 -9.24 5.69 3.71
CA HIS A 42 -9.29 4.23 3.77
C HIS A 42 -8.02 3.63 4.38
N LEU A 43 -6.84 4.07 3.93
CA LEU A 43 -5.57 3.61 4.49
C LEU A 43 -5.43 4.00 5.96
N SER A 44 -5.87 5.21 6.35
CA SER A 44 -5.83 5.63 7.75
C SER A 44 -6.65 4.72 8.66
N GLY A 45 -7.83 4.26 8.21
CA GLY A 45 -8.64 3.31 8.99
C GLY A 45 -8.00 1.93 9.13
N ILE A 46 -7.26 1.48 8.11
CA ILE A 46 -6.51 0.20 8.19
C ILE A 46 -5.35 0.31 9.18
N TYR A 47 -4.63 1.43 9.16
CA TYR A 47 -3.44 1.62 9.99
C TYR A 47 -3.72 2.18 11.38
N GLU A 48 -4.93 2.70 11.63
CA GLU A 48 -5.36 3.28 12.90
C GLU A 48 -4.96 2.42 14.13
N PRO A 49 -5.28 1.11 14.21
CA PRO A 49 -4.93 0.30 15.38
C PRO A 49 -3.43 0.09 15.57
N TYR A 50 -2.61 0.34 14.55
CA TYR A 50 -1.15 0.22 14.63
C TYR A 50 -0.47 1.54 14.96
N THR A 51 -1.03 2.68 14.54
CA THR A 51 -0.42 4.00 14.72
C THR A 51 -0.89 4.72 15.99
N PHE A 52 -2.11 4.45 16.46
CA PHE A 52 -2.70 5.12 17.62
C PHE A 52 -2.80 4.23 18.87
N TRP A 53 -2.13 3.07 18.86
CA TRP A 53 -2.07 2.21 20.03
C TRP A 53 -1.24 2.86 21.14
N GLN A 54 -1.87 3.16 22.28
CA GLN A 54 -1.22 3.86 23.40
C GLN A 54 -0.26 2.99 24.23
N ALA A 55 -0.18 1.69 23.97
CA ALA A 55 0.74 0.85 24.72
C ALA A 55 2.19 1.12 24.30
N ARG A 56 3.04 1.40 25.29
CA ARG A 56 4.48 1.40 25.12
C ARG A 56 4.99 -0.02 25.36
N PHE A 57 5.54 -0.63 24.31
CA PHE A 57 6.19 -1.92 24.42
C PHE A 57 7.66 -1.71 24.82
N ASP A 58 8.04 -2.22 25.98
CA ASP A 58 9.45 -2.27 26.36
C ASP A 58 10.19 -3.24 25.43
N SER A 59 11.33 -2.78 24.91
CA SER A 59 12.18 -3.57 24.00
C SER A 59 13.47 -4.04 24.67
N THR A 60 13.64 -3.79 25.97
CA THR A 60 14.87 -4.11 26.71
C THR A 60 15.20 -5.60 26.66
N ASN A 61 14.23 -6.47 26.94
CA ASN A 61 14.44 -7.92 26.92
C ASN A 61 14.73 -8.45 25.50
N THR A 62 14.04 -7.93 24.49
CA THR A 62 14.27 -8.31 23.09
C THR A 62 15.67 -7.90 22.63
N LYS A 63 16.14 -6.73 23.08
CA LYS A 63 17.49 -6.25 22.77
C LYS A 63 18.55 -7.08 23.47
N ALA A 64 18.37 -7.40 24.75
CA ALA A 64 19.29 -8.27 25.50
C ALA A 64 19.39 -9.66 24.85
N LEU A 65 18.25 -10.25 24.49
CA LEU A 65 18.21 -11.52 23.76
C LEU A 65 18.92 -11.43 22.40
N PHE A 66 18.74 -10.34 21.67
CA PHE A 66 19.42 -10.13 20.40
C PHE A 66 20.94 -10.03 20.56
N ASP A 67 21.41 -9.29 21.56
CA ASP A 67 22.84 -9.13 21.86
C ASP A 67 23.49 -10.46 22.29
N GLU A 68 22.75 -11.31 23.02
CA GLU A 68 23.20 -12.67 23.38
C GLU A 68 23.27 -13.62 22.17
N ILE A 69 22.30 -13.54 21.26
CA ILE A 69 22.26 -14.34 20.01
C ILE A 69 23.30 -13.82 18.99
N ALA A 70 23.67 -12.54 19.04
CA ALA A 70 24.59 -11.91 18.10
C ALA A 70 26.02 -12.49 18.12
N GLY A 71 26.39 -13.27 19.14
CA GLY A 71 27.60 -14.11 19.12
C GLY A 71 27.62 -15.13 17.97
N ASP A 72 26.45 -15.51 17.44
CA ASP A 72 26.22 -16.37 16.27
C ASP A 72 25.52 -15.58 15.12
N GLY A 73 25.54 -14.24 15.23
CA GLY A 73 24.63 -13.24 14.64
C GLY A 73 24.63 -13.06 13.12
N LYS A 74 25.25 -13.96 12.36
CA LYS A 74 25.15 -13.98 10.89
C LYS A 74 23.92 -14.74 10.38
N ARG A 75 23.17 -15.42 11.26
CA ARG A 75 22.03 -16.28 10.85
C ARG A 75 20.70 -15.55 10.71
N PHE A 76 20.50 -14.42 11.38
CA PHE A 76 19.22 -13.71 11.36
C PHE A 76 19.44 -12.21 11.13
N HIS A 77 19.21 -11.73 9.91
CA HIS A 77 19.14 -10.30 9.60
C HIS A 77 17.82 -9.71 10.14
N PHE A 78 17.69 -9.62 11.45
CA PHE A 78 16.50 -9.08 12.13
C PHE A 78 16.80 -7.73 12.80
N ASP A 79 17.55 -6.84 12.13
CA ASP A 79 17.65 -5.44 12.58
C ASP A 79 16.52 -4.63 11.94
N MET A 80 15.46 -4.39 12.71
CA MET A 80 14.34 -3.54 12.28
C MET A 80 14.77 -2.09 11.97
N ARG A 81 15.92 -1.63 12.48
CA ARG A 81 16.41 -0.27 12.22
C ARG A 81 17.15 -0.18 10.89
N SER A 82 17.60 -1.29 10.31
CA SER A 82 18.28 -1.30 9.01
C SER A 82 17.31 -1.31 7.82
N VAL A 83 16.01 -1.51 8.07
CA VAL A 83 14.99 -1.49 7.03
C VAL A 83 14.80 -0.06 6.53
N ASN A 84 14.88 0.14 5.21
CA ASN A 84 14.36 1.35 4.60
C ASN A 84 12.82 1.31 4.64
N TRP A 85 12.25 1.74 5.75
CA TRP A 85 10.81 1.69 6.01
C TRP A 85 9.99 2.44 4.97
N MET A 86 10.53 3.53 4.43
CA MET A 86 9.82 4.33 3.44
C MET A 86 9.65 3.54 2.14
N ASP A 87 10.73 2.98 1.61
CA ASP A 87 10.72 2.14 0.42
C ASP A 87 9.89 0.86 0.62
N TYR A 88 10.04 0.21 1.78
CA TYR A 88 9.29 -0.98 2.10
C TYR A 88 7.77 -0.70 2.12
N ILE A 89 7.32 0.37 2.78
CA ILE A 89 5.89 0.66 2.88
C ILE A 89 5.30 1.01 1.52
N THR A 90 5.94 1.89 0.75
CA THR A 90 5.39 2.37 -0.54
C THR A 90 5.46 1.31 -1.64
N ASN A 91 6.60 0.63 -1.78
CA ASN A 91 6.86 -0.22 -2.94
C ASN A 91 6.54 -1.69 -2.69
N ILE A 92 6.47 -2.13 -1.42
CA ILE A 92 6.27 -3.55 -1.07
C ILE A 92 4.98 -3.75 -0.28
N HIS A 93 4.80 -3.05 0.84
CA HIS A 93 3.73 -3.33 1.80
C HIS A 93 2.35 -2.94 1.28
N ILE A 94 2.15 -1.68 0.86
CA ILE A 94 0.84 -1.21 0.37
C ILE A 94 0.41 -1.96 -0.90
N PRO A 95 1.27 -2.16 -1.92
CA PRO A 95 0.92 -2.97 -3.08
C PRO A 95 0.56 -4.42 -2.71
N GLY A 96 1.30 -5.02 -1.78
CA GLY A 96 1.01 -6.36 -1.27
C GLY A 96 -0.34 -6.46 -0.56
N LEU A 97 -0.63 -5.50 0.33
CA LEU A 97 -1.90 -5.38 1.03
C LEU A 97 -3.08 -5.29 0.05
N ARG A 98 -2.97 -4.43 -0.97
CA ARG A 98 -3.98 -4.28 -2.02
C ARG A 98 -4.21 -5.58 -2.80
N LYS A 99 -3.11 -6.25 -3.17
CA LYS A 99 -3.16 -7.47 -3.98
C LYS A 99 -3.76 -8.67 -3.22
N HIS A 100 -3.43 -8.81 -1.94
CA HIS A 100 -3.68 -10.05 -1.20
C HIS A 100 -4.74 -9.94 -0.11
N VAL A 101 -4.90 -8.76 0.50
CA VAL A 101 -5.85 -8.55 1.61
C VAL A 101 -7.12 -7.88 1.11
N LEU A 102 -6.99 -6.82 0.31
CA LEU A 102 -8.14 -6.05 -0.19
C LEU A 102 -8.84 -6.66 -1.42
N LYS A 103 -8.29 -7.75 -2.00
CA LYS A 103 -8.88 -8.54 -3.11
C LYS A 103 -9.38 -7.72 -4.33
N GLU A 104 -8.80 -6.56 -4.63
CA GLU A 104 -9.26 -5.68 -5.74
C GLU A 104 -9.23 -6.36 -7.13
N ARG A 105 -8.50 -7.47 -7.32
CA ARG A 105 -8.38 -8.19 -8.61
C ARG A 105 -9.25 -9.43 -8.80
N GLN A 106 -10.04 -9.87 -7.83
CA GLN A 106 -10.85 -11.09 -7.99
C GLN A 106 -12.18 -10.86 -8.73
N GLN A 107 -12.64 -9.61 -8.89
CA GLN A 107 -13.90 -9.32 -9.59
C GLN A 107 -13.80 -9.27 -11.11
N GLN A 108 -12.61 -9.04 -11.69
CA GLN A 108 -12.44 -9.01 -13.15
C GLN A 108 -12.33 -10.40 -13.80
N ARG A 109 -12.16 -11.47 -13.03
CA ARG A 109 -12.06 -12.85 -13.57
C ARG A 109 -13.37 -13.62 -13.64
N ARG A 110 -14.47 -13.13 -13.03
CA ARG A 110 -15.77 -13.84 -13.08
C ARG A 110 -16.71 -13.38 -14.21
N HIS A 111 -16.35 -12.36 -14.98
CA HIS A 111 -17.17 -11.86 -16.10
C HIS A 111 -16.64 -12.19 -17.51
N ASN A 112 -15.50 -12.88 -17.62
CA ASN A 112 -14.88 -13.25 -18.90
C ASN A 112 -14.77 -14.78 -19.11
N GLU A 113 -15.73 -15.57 -18.61
CA GLU A 113 -15.94 -16.91 -19.17
C GLU A 113 -16.93 -16.79 -20.33
N PRO A 114 -16.50 -16.99 -21.59
CA PRO A 114 -17.44 -17.16 -22.68
C PRO A 114 -18.19 -18.47 -22.45
N ASN A 115 -19.52 -18.35 -22.41
CA ASN A 115 -20.48 -19.43 -22.41
C ASN A 115 -20.24 -20.32 -23.65
N SER A 116 -19.38 -21.34 -23.51
CA SER A 116 -19.24 -22.40 -24.50
C SER A 116 -20.41 -23.37 -24.34
N SER A 117 -21.58 -22.93 -24.80
CA SER A 117 -22.69 -23.82 -25.06
C SER A 117 -22.44 -24.55 -26.39
N ARG A 118 -22.85 -25.82 -26.45
CA ARG A 118 -23.11 -26.61 -27.67
C ARG A 118 -21.90 -26.86 -28.58
N PHE A 119 -21.39 -28.08 -28.55
CA PHE A 119 -21.36 -29.01 -29.69
C PHE A 119 -20.50 -30.23 -29.32
N SER A 120 -21.16 -31.34 -28.97
CA SER A 120 -20.93 -32.72 -29.46
C SER A 120 -21.81 -33.67 -28.66
#